data_AF-V7AWC9-F1
#
_entry.id   AF-V7AWC9-F1
#
_cell.length_a   1.000
_cell.length_b   1.000
_cell.length_c   1.000
_cell.angle_alpha   90.00
_cell.angle_beta   90.00
_cell.angle_gamma   90.00
#
_symmetry.space_group_name_H-M   'P 1'
#
loop_
_entity.id
_entity.type
_entity.pdbx_description
1 polymer ?
#
loop_
_entity_poly.entity_id
_entity_poly.type
_entity_poly.pdbx_seq_one_letter_code
_entity_poly.pdbx_strand_id
1 'polypeptide(L)' 'MARTTTNFAKLGMIFVIIVLMMLVLEPKPVECAFAVPLNPCTLPECIAQCKKILHAKFMSASCTTGSQGNLCICLG' A
#
# COMPACT_ATOMS: atom_id res chain seq x y z
N MET A 1 21.66 -37.13 26.53
CA MET A 1 20.56 -36.53 25.72
C MET A 1 20.26 -35.13 26.24
N ALA A 2 20.89 -34.07 25.71
CA ALA A 2 20.67 -32.70 26.22
C ALA A 2 20.91 -31.59 25.16
N ARG A 3 20.83 -31.92 23.86
CA ARG A 3 21.08 -30.95 22.77
C ARG A 3 19.85 -30.58 21.94
N THR A 4 18.73 -31.29 22.10
CA THR A 4 17.57 -31.11 21.21
C THR A 4 16.63 -29.98 21.67
N THR A 5 16.50 -29.74 22.97
CA THR A 5 15.52 -28.78 23.54
C THR A 5 15.91 -27.31 23.32
N THR A 6 17.21 -27.00 23.27
CA THR A 6 17.73 -25.62 23.10
C THR A 6 17.39 -25.01 21.74
N ASN A 7 17.28 -25.83 20.69
CA ASN A 7 17.00 -25.35 19.33
C ASN A 7 15.53 -24.97 19.13
N PHE A 8 14.60 -25.71 19.75
CA PHE A 8 13.17 -25.40 19.70
C PHE A 8 12.83 -24.12 20.49
N ALA A 9 13.44 -23.93 21.66
CA ALA A 9 13.26 -22.71 22.44
C ALA A 9 13.80 -21.47 21.69
N LYS A 10 14.96 -21.59 21.03
CA LYS A 10 15.51 -20.52 20.18
C LYS A 10 14.60 -20.22 18.98
N LEU A 11 14.10 -21.24 18.30
CA LEU A 11 13.21 -21.07 17.14
C LEU A 11 11.89 -20.41 17.56
N GLY A 12 11.33 -20.82 18.70
CA GLY A 12 10.13 -20.20 19.28
C GLY A 12 10.33 -18.73 19.63
N MET A 13 11.47 -18.39 20.25
CA MET A 13 11.80 -16.98 20.55
C MET A 13 11.96 -16.14 19.29
N ILE A 14 12.60 -16.67 18.24
CA ILE A 14 12.72 -15.98 16.95
C ILE A 14 11.32 -15.72 16.35
N PHE A 15 10.43 -16.71 16.41
CA PHE A 15 9.06 -16.59 15.90
C PHE A 15 8.26 -15.52 16.65
N VAL A 16 8.38 -15.49 17.98
CA VAL A 16 7.74 -14.48 18.83
C VAL A 16 8.24 -13.07 18.49
N ILE A 17 9.55 -12.91 18.29
CA ILE A 17 10.15 -11.62 17.90
C ILE A 17 9.63 -11.17 16.52
N ILE A 18 9.54 -12.08 15.55
CA ILE A 18 9.01 -11.75 14.21
C ILE A 18 7.55 -11.29 14.31
N VAL A 19 6.71 -12.01 15.06
CA VAL A 19 5.30 -11.65 15.24
C VAL A 19 5.16 -10.28 15.93
N LEU A 20 5.96 -10.02 16.97
CA LEU A 20 6.01 -8.72 17.65
C LEU A 20 6.44 -7.60 16.71
N MET A 21 7.43 -7.82 15.85
CA MET A 21 7.85 -6.84 14.85
C MET A 21 6.73 -6.55 13.84
N MET A 22 6.04 -7.58 13.36
CA MET A 22 4.90 -7.40 12.45
C MET A 22 3.72 -6.66 13.10
N LEU A 23 3.52 -6.80 14.41
CA LEU A 23 2.51 -6.06 15.17
C LEU A 23 2.87 -4.56 15.33
N VAL A 24 4.15 -4.22 15.37
CA VAL A 24 4.64 -2.85 15.55
C VAL A 24 4.83 -2.13 14.21
N LEU A 25 5.12 -2.86 13.14
CA LEU A 25 5.11 -2.31 11.79
C LEU A 25 3.67 -2.04 11.36
N GLU A 26 3.16 -0.86 11.71
CA GLU A 26 2.03 -0.29 10.99
C GLU A 26 2.41 -0.25 9.50
N PRO A 27 1.62 -0.87 8.60
CA PRO A 27 1.85 -0.72 7.17
C PRO A 27 1.66 0.76 6.85
N LYS A 28 2.77 1.50 6.82
CA LYS A 28 2.79 2.83 6.23
C LYS A 28 2.27 2.62 4.81
N PRO A 29 1.14 3.25 4.44
CA PRO A 29 0.73 3.23 3.06
C PRO A 29 1.91 3.83 2.33
N VAL A 30 2.63 2.98 1.58
CA VAL A 30 3.52 3.44 0.53
C VAL A 30 2.69 4.48 -0.20
N GLU A 31 3.21 5.70 -0.32
CA GLU A 31 2.57 6.86 -0.96
C GLU A 31 2.27 6.46 -2.42
N CYS A 32 1.19 5.70 -2.59
CA CYS A 32 0.94 4.88 -3.76
C CYS A 32 0.20 5.79 -4.71
N ALA A 33 0.97 6.48 -5.55
CA ALA A 33 0.44 7.04 -6.78
C ALA A 33 -0.21 5.89 -7.58
N PHE A 34 -1.52 5.91 -7.69
CA PHE A 34 -2.28 4.88 -8.42
C PHE A 34 -2.80 5.50 -9.72
N ALA A 35 -2.59 4.82 -10.84
CA ALA A 35 -3.07 5.27 -12.14
C ALA A 35 -4.32 4.48 -12.57
N VAL A 36 -5.38 5.18 -12.95
CA VAL A 36 -6.64 4.64 -13.47
C VAL A 36 -6.79 5.07 -14.92
N PRO A 37 -7.12 4.17 -15.86
CA PRO A 37 -7.53 4.59 -17.18
C PRO A 37 -8.88 5.32 -17.09
N LEU A 38 -8.94 6.56 -17.57
CA LEU A 38 -10.16 7.39 -17.57
C LEU A 38 -10.21 8.18 -18.88
N ASN A 39 -11.21 7.92 -19.72
CA ASN A 39 -11.37 8.60 -21.00
C ASN A 39 -12.81 9.09 -21.19
N PRO A 40 -13.05 10.41 -21.32
CA PRO A 40 -12.08 11.51 -21.24
C PRO A 40 -11.56 11.70 -19.80
N CYS A 41 -10.25 11.98 -19.63
CA CYS A 41 -9.75 12.34 -18.30
C CYS A 41 -10.11 13.79 -18.02
N THR A 42 -11.19 13.98 -17.27
CA THR A 42 -11.50 15.27 -16.68
C THR A 42 -11.05 15.26 -15.22
N LEU A 43 -10.36 16.33 -14.80
CA LEU A 43 -9.89 16.49 -13.43
C LEU A 43 -10.97 16.26 -12.35
N PRO A 44 -12.21 16.81 -12.46
CA PRO A 44 -13.23 16.57 -11.44
C PRO A 44 -13.67 15.11 -11.32
N GLU A 45 -13.77 14.39 -12.45
CA GLU A 45 -14.19 12.99 -12.48
C GLU A 45 -13.08 12.06 -11.97
N CYS A 46 -11.83 12.39 -12.32
CA CYS A 46 -10.62 11.78 -11.78
C CYS A 46 -10.56 11.90 -10.25
N ILE A 47 -10.72 13.11 -9.70
CA ILE A 47 -10.76 13.34 -8.25
C ILE A 47 -11.89 12.54 -7.58
N ALA A 48 -13.08 12.51 -8.18
CA ALA A 48 -14.22 11.78 -7.63
C ALA A 48 -13.96 10.27 -7.54
N GLN A 49 -13.26 9.68 -8.51
CA GLN A 49 -12.82 8.29 -8.44
C GLN A 49 -11.71 8.08 -7.42
N CYS A 50 -10.67 8.92 -7.43
CA CYS A 50 -9.57 8.83 -6.48
C CYS A 50 -10.06 8.89 -5.02
N LYS A 51 -11.02 9.77 -4.73
CA LYS A 51 -11.64 9.90 -3.40
C LYS A 51 -12.42 8.65 -2.98
N LYS A 52 -13.02 7.92 -3.92
CA LYS A 52 -13.71 6.64 -3.62
C LYS A 52 -12.72 5.51 -3.29
N ILE A 53 -11.48 5.61 -3.77
CA ILE A 53 -10.48 4.55 -3.65
C ILE A 53 -9.56 4.81 -2.45
N LEU A 54 -9.05 6.04 -2.33
CA LEU A 54 -8.13 6.45 -1.27
C LEU A 54 -8.88 6.96 -0.01
N HIS A 55 -10.17 7.29 -0.11
CA HIS A 55 -10.96 7.83 1.01
C HIS A 55 -10.26 9.02 1.70
N ALA A 56 -9.97 8.90 3.00
CA ALA A 56 -9.31 9.92 3.80
C ALA A 56 -7.82 10.11 3.48
N LYS A 57 -7.24 9.21 2.67
CA LYS A 57 -5.85 9.31 2.21
C LYS A 57 -5.71 10.18 0.97
N PHE A 58 -6.80 10.51 0.27
CA PHE A 58 -6.71 11.32 -0.95
C PHE A 58 -6.03 12.68 -0.70
N MET A 59 -4.86 12.88 -1.31
CA MET A 59 -4.14 14.15 -1.34
C MET A 59 -4.45 14.93 -2.61
N SER A 60 -4.24 14.33 -3.78
CA SER A 60 -4.41 15.01 -5.07
C SER A 60 -4.64 14.03 -6.21
N ALA A 61 -5.07 14.56 -7.35
CA ALA A 61 -5.20 13.79 -8.58
C ALA A 61 -4.69 14.61 -9.78
N SER A 62 -4.15 13.95 -10.79
CA SER A 62 -3.69 14.55 -12.03
C SER A 62 -4.11 13.72 -13.24
N CYS A 63 -4.56 14.38 -14.29
CA CYS A 63 -4.74 13.73 -15.59
C CYS A 63 -3.41 13.76 -16.35
N THR A 64 -2.99 12.59 -16.83
CA THR A 64 -1.84 12.44 -17.74
C THR A 64 -2.30 11.68 -18.98
N THR A 65 -1.84 12.10 -20.15
CA THR A 65 -2.06 11.37 -21.40
C THR A 65 -0.82 10.56 -21.70
N GLY A 66 -0.90 9.23 -21.51
CA GLY A 66 0.19 8.30 -21.79
C GLY A 66 0.00 7.58 -23.13
N SER A 67 0.95 6.71 -23.47
CA SER A 67 0.89 5.87 -24.68
C SER A 67 -0.32 4.91 -24.72
N GLN A 68 -0.96 4.69 -23.57
CA GLN A 68 -2.17 3.86 -23.42
C GLN A 68 -3.48 4.68 -23.35
N GLY A 69 -3.42 5.99 -23.58
CA GLY A 69 -4.56 6.90 -23.53
C GLY A 69 -4.56 7.81 -22.29
N ASN A 70 -5.72 8.38 -21.99
CA ASN A 70 -5.90 9.27 -20.85
C ASN A 70 -5.94 8.47 -19.53
N LEU A 71 -5.03 8.79 -18.61
CA LEU A 71 -4.91 8.20 -17.28
C LEU A 71 -5.12 9.26 -16.20
N CYS A 72 -5.84 8.88 -15.16
CA CYS A 72 -6.01 9.62 -13.93
C CYS A 72 -5.02 9.07 -12.89
N ILE A 73 -4.10 9.90 -12.41
CA ILE A 73 -3.15 9.58 -11.35
C ILE A 73 -3.73 10.08 -10.03
N CYS A 74 -3.84 9.22 -9.04
CA CYS A 74 -4.34 9.52 -7.72
C CYS A 74 -3.20 9.40 -6.71
N LEU A 75 -3.00 10.43 -5.89
CA LEU A 75 -1.96 10.51 -4.87
C LEU A 75 -2.63 10.51 -3.49
N GLY A 76 -2.10 9.74 -2.54
CA GLY A 76 -2.58 9.70 -1.16
C GLY A 76 -1.58 9.19 -0.16
#